data_AF-A0A7L0DSG8-F1
#
_entry.id   AF-A0A7L0DSG8-F1
#
_cell.length_a   1.000
_cell.length_b   1.000
_cell.length_c   1.000
_cell.angle_alpha   90.00
_cell.angle_beta   90.00
_cell.angle_gamma   90.00
#
_symmetry.space_group_name_H-M   'P 1'
#
loop_
_entity.id
_entity.type
_entity.pdbx_description
1 polymer ?
#
loop_
_entity_poly.entity_id
_entity_poly.type
_entity_poly.pdbx_seq_one_letter_code
_entity_poly.pdbx_strand_id
1 'polypeptide(L)'
;PRPEAATAPRIPATRLALHHFDVTYGPVLRERWAAARAALLCEQKYGALLNSFCSADHVTQELELLGATDFVSEASERARRGAQEGDGGCREGSGEGRTAAREETTRAEKSPLLRASASSNIRCYTFPRCDITRFRPARPDVLGLLDYYLLDAASLLPVLALNVQPDDFVLDLCAAPGGKTLALLQTGVCGYLAANDISVSRTKRLHQILHSYVPKEMRETVSVTSYDGRDWGQLEGGTFHKVLVDVPCTTDRHSVMEEDNNIFHKRRTKERQMLPMLQLQLLMAGILATKPGGEVVYSTCSLSPLQNEFVIERAVEIAETQFNISIHIEDLSHFRTLFQDTFSFFSDCRLGELVLPHLTANFGPMYFCKLCRR
;
A
#
# COMPACT_ATOMS: atom_id res chain seq x y z
N PRO A 1 -4.64 -58.29 -15.82
CA PRO A 1 -4.80 -57.18 -14.85
C PRO A 1 -3.50 -56.36 -14.75
N ARG A 2 -3.43 -55.22 -15.47
CA ARG A 2 -2.38 -54.23 -15.24
C ARG A 2 -2.65 -53.56 -13.89
N PRO A 3 -1.65 -53.36 -13.03
CA PRO A 3 -1.86 -52.63 -11.78
C PRO A 3 -2.17 -51.18 -12.13
N GLU A 4 -3.36 -50.72 -11.74
CA GLU A 4 -3.69 -49.29 -11.74
C GLU A 4 -2.67 -48.61 -10.81
N ALA A 5 -1.82 -47.76 -11.39
CA ALA A 5 -0.96 -46.89 -10.62
C ALA A 5 -1.87 -45.91 -9.86
N ALA A 6 -2.17 -46.23 -8.61
CA ALA A 6 -2.82 -45.32 -7.67
C ALA A 6 -1.90 -44.12 -7.46
N THR A 7 -2.04 -43.09 -8.31
CA THR A 7 -1.40 -41.81 -8.09
C THR A 7 -1.93 -41.24 -6.78
N ALA A 8 -1.06 -41.08 -5.79
CA ALA A 8 -1.41 -40.46 -4.51
C ALA A 8 -2.23 -39.17 -4.74
N PRO A 9 -3.26 -38.91 -3.92
CA PRO A 9 -4.13 -37.75 -4.12
C PRO A 9 -3.30 -36.47 -4.17
N ARG A 10 -3.44 -35.72 -5.26
CA ARG A 10 -2.70 -34.47 -5.48
C ARG A 10 -3.24 -33.43 -4.49
N ILE A 11 -2.48 -33.13 -3.44
CA ILE A 11 -2.80 -32.06 -2.49
C ILE A 11 -2.85 -30.72 -3.27
N PRO A 12 -3.97 -29.97 -3.23
CA PRO A 12 -4.10 -28.67 -3.88
C PRO A 12 -3.07 -27.65 -3.36
N ALA A 13 -2.60 -26.77 -4.22
CA ALA A 13 -1.69 -25.68 -3.87
C ALA A 13 -2.30 -24.74 -2.82
N THR A 14 -3.61 -24.48 -2.90
CA THR A 14 -4.39 -23.74 -1.88
C THR A 14 -4.26 -24.35 -0.48
N ARG A 15 -4.34 -25.69 -0.35
CA ARG A 15 -4.11 -26.38 0.93
C ARG A 15 -2.65 -26.35 1.38
N LEU A 16 -1.70 -26.42 0.44
CA LEU A 16 -0.27 -26.28 0.75
C LEU A 16 0.05 -24.87 1.25
N ALA A 17 -0.59 -23.83 0.70
CA ALA A 17 -0.49 -22.46 1.16
C ALA A 17 -1.00 -22.33 2.59
N LEU A 18 -2.23 -22.79 2.85
CA LEU A 18 -2.82 -22.70 4.18
C LEU A 18 -2.00 -23.46 5.23
N HIS A 19 -1.52 -24.66 4.92
CA HIS A 19 -0.62 -25.41 5.81
C HIS A 19 0.69 -24.66 6.06
N HIS A 20 1.29 -24.05 5.04
CA HIS A 20 2.49 -23.23 5.21
C HIS A 20 2.22 -22.03 6.13
N PHE A 21 1.09 -21.36 5.96
CA PHE A 21 0.68 -20.23 6.80
C PHE A 21 0.41 -20.65 8.24
N ASP A 22 -0.24 -21.79 8.47
CA ASP A 22 -0.46 -22.33 9.81
C ASP A 22 0.87 -22.56 10.57
N VAL A 23 1.89 -23.06 9.88
CA VAL A 23 3.23 -23.30 10.46
C VAL A 23 4.03 -22.01 10.65
N THR A 24 3.92 -21.06 9.72
CA THR A 24 4.78 -19.86 9.71
C THR A 24 4.17 -18.68 10.45
N TYR A 25 2.87 -18.43 10.30
CA TYR A 25 2.19 -17.29 10.92
C TYR A 25 1.62 -17.61 12.29
N GLY A 26 1.29 -18.88 12.57
CA GLY A 26 0.83 -19.32 13.89
C GLY A 26 1.73 -18.85 15.04
N PRO A 27 3.05 -19.12 14.99
CA PRO A 27 3.98 -18.67 16.04
C PRO A 27 4.15 -17.15 16.12
N VAL A 28 4.05 -16.44 14.99
CA VAL A 28 4.28 -14.99 14.90
C VAL A 28 3.06 -14.22 15.41
N LEU A 29 1.86 -14.58 14.93
CA LEU A 29 0.62 -13.89 15.26
C LEU A 29 -0.07 -14.44 16.52
N ARG A 30 0.36 -15.61 17.02
CA ARG A 30 -0.12 -16.26 18.25
C ARG A 30 -1.65 -16.35 18.26
N GLU A 31 -2.30 -15.80 19.29
CA GLU A 31 -3.76 -15.80 19.46
C GLU A 31 -4.50 -15.09 18.32
N ARG A 32 -3.85 -14.13 17.65
CA ARG A 32 -4.44 -13.39 16.51
C ARG A 32 -4.48 -14.23 15.23
N TRP A 33 -3.69 -15.31 15.14
CA TRP A 33 -3.65 -16.14 13.94
C TRP A 33 -5.00 -16.73 13.59
N ALA A 34 -5.75 -17.24 14.57
CA ALA A 34 -7.04 -17.88 14.32
C ALA A 34 -8.04 -16.92 13.63
N ALA A 35 -8.08 -15.65 14.09
CA ALA A 35 -8.93 -14.62 13.50
C ALA A 35 -8.47 -14.22 12.09
N ALA A 36 -7.17 -13.99 11.90
CA ALA A 36 -6.61 -13.64 10.60
C ALA A 36 -6.77 -14.77 9.57
N ARG A 37 -6.56 -16.01 10.00
CA ARG A 37 -6.77 -17.22 9.19
C ARG A 37 -8.22 -17.37 8.74
N ALA A 38 -9.18 -17.18 9.66
CA ALA A 38 -10.60 -17.21 9.29
C ALA A 38 -10.92 -16.12 8.26
N ALA A 39 -10.43 -14.90 8.48
CA ALA A 39 -10.63 -13.77 7.58
C ALA A 39 -10.00 -13.96 6.19
N LEU A 40 -8.82 -14.60 6.10
CA LEU A 40 -8.17 -14.98 4.82
C LEU A 40 -9.02 -15.94 3.99
N LEU A 41 -9.77 -16.83 4.65
CA LEU A 41 -10.63 -17.85 4.02
C LEU A 41 -12.06 -17.36 3.78
N CYS A 42 -12.40 -16.17 4.26
CA CYS A 42 -13.67 -15.51 4.00
C CYS A 42 -13.53 -14.49 2.89
N GLU A 43 -14.67 -14.08 2.34
CA GLU A 43 -14.72 -13.03 1.34
C GLU A 43 -14.11 -11.71 1.88
N GLN A 44 -13.22 -11.12 1.10
CA GLN A 44 -12.62 -9.84 1.44
C GLN A 44 -13.61 -8.70 1.32
N LYS A 45 -13.38 -7.65 2.10
CA LYS A 45 -14.08 -6.38 1.95
C LYS A 45 -13.38 -5.54 0.89
N TYR A 46 -14.15 -4.69 0.21
CA TYR A 46 -13.65 -3.82 -0.84
C TYR A 46 -13.87 -2.36 -0.46
N GLY A 47 -13.03 -1.48 -1.01
CA GLY A 47 -13.26 -0.04 -1.08
C GLY A 47 -13.60 0.36 -2.51
N ALA A 48 -14.36 1.44 -2.65
CA ALA A 48 -14.65 2.09 -3.92
C ALA A 48 -13.78 3.36 -4.02
N LEU A 49 -12.64 3.26 -4.74
CA LEU A 49 -11.79 4.40 -5.05
C LEU A 49 -12.49 5.25 -6.11
N LEU A 50 -12.97 6.42 -5.71
CA LEU A 50 -13.72 7.31 -6.59
C LEU A 50 -12.82 7.82 -7.71
N ASN A 51 -13.35 7.87 -8.94
CA ASN A 51 -12.65 8.44 -10.06
C ASN A 51 -12.87 9.97 -10.11
N SER A 52 -11.87 10.74 -9.70
CA SER A 52 -11.88 12.21 -9.74
C SER A 52 -11.97 12.80 -11.16
N PHE A 53 -11.71 12.00 -12.20
CA PHE A 53 -11.84 12.42 -13.59
C PHE A 53 -13.28 12.32 -14.14
N CYS A 54 -14.21 11.70 -13.41
CA CYS A 54 -15.62 11.61 -13.79
C CYS A 54 -16.47 12.64 -13.01
N SER A 55 -17.69 12.90 -13.49
CA SER A 55 -18.69 13.67 -12.72
C SER A 55 -19.25 12.81 -11.58
N ALA A 56 -18.53 12.83 -10.45
CA ALA A 56 -18.72 11.88 -9.37
C ALA A 56 -19.74 12.30 -8.29
N ASP A 57 -20.36 13.48 -8.41
CA ASP A 57 -21.19 14.04 -7.32
C ASP A 57 -22.42 13.15 -7.01
N HIS A 58 -23.07 12.62 -8.03
CA HIS A 58 -24.20 11.68 -7.84
C HIS A 58 -23.75 10.34 -7.26
N VAL A 59 -22.55 9.89 -7.63
CA VAL A 59 -22.00 8.60 -7.18
C VAL A 59 -21.64 8.69 -5.70
N THR A 60 -21.02 9.78 -5.28
CA THR A 60 -20.76 10.08 -3.86
C THR A 60 -22.05 10.04 -3.04
N GLN A 61 -23.11 10.72 -3.48
CA GLN A 61 -24.40 10.70 -2.80
C GLN A 61 -25.02 9.30 -2.73
N GLU A 62 -24.93 8.50 -3.81
CA GLU A 62 -25.42 7.11 -3.79
C GLU A 62 -24.65 6.26 -2.77
N LEU A 63 -23.32 6.37 -2.71
CA LEU A 63 -22.49 5.62 -1.78
C LEU A 63 -22.79 6.00 -0.32
N GLU A 64 -22.97 7.28 -0.04
CA GLU A 64 -23.33 7.78 1.30
C GLU A 64 -24.74 7.35 1.72
N LEU A 65 -25.71 7.34 0.79
CA LEU A 65 -27.06 6.84 1.03
C LEU A 65 -27.08 5.32 1.32
N LEU A 66 -26.12 4.57 0.77
CA LEU A 66 -25.90 3.16 1.09
C LEU A 66 -25.19 2.96 2.44
N GLY A 67 -24.77 4.04 3.10
CA GLY A 67 -24.07 4.00 4.40
C GLY A 67 -22.57 3.80 4.28
N ALA A 68 -21.97 3.89 3.09
CA ALA A 68 -20.52 3.88 2.93
C ALA A 68 -19.93 5.26 3.27
N THR A 69 -18.72 5.28 3.83
CA THR A 69 -18.03 6.52 4.19
C THR A 69 -16.64 6.59 3.59
N ASP A 70 -16.18 7.81 3.29
CA ASP A 70 -14.83 8.07 2.80
C ASP A 70 -13.81 8.04 3.93
N PHE A 71 -13.11 6.91 4.06
CA PHE A 71 -12.18 6.71 5.18
C PHE A 71 -10.96 7.63 5.11
N VAL A 72 -10.62 8.16 3.93
CA VAL A 72 -9.47 9.07 3.76
C VAL A 72 -9.82 10.47 4.27
N SER A 73 -11.01 10.95 3.94
CA SER A 73 -11.53 12.22 4.47
C SER A 73 -11.75 12.16 5.99
N GLU A 74 -12.32 11.06 6.52
CA GLU A 74 -12.46 10.87 7.97
C GLU A 74 -11.11 10.91 8.70
N ALA A 75 -10.10 10.22 8.17
CA ALA A 75 -8.74 10.25 8.72
C ALA A 75 -8.13 11.65 8.70
N SER A 76 -8.34 12.39 7.60
CA SER A 76 -7.88 13.78 7.44
C SER A 76 -8.54 14.74 8.43
N GLU A 77 -9.85 14.59 8.67
CA GLU A 77 -10.56 15.38 9.66
C GLU A 77 -10.07 15.13 11.08
N ARG A 78 -9.81 13.86 11.43
CA ARG A 78 -9.23 13.49 12.74
C ARG A 78 -7.84 14.12 12.94
N ALA A 79 -7.00 14.08 11.91
CA ALA A 79 -5.68 14.72 11.95
C ALA A 79 -5.79 16.23 12.23
N ARG A 80 -6.77 16.91 11.62
CA ARG A 80 -7.04 18.35 11.85
C ARG A 80 -7.55 18.63 13.27
N ARG A 81 -8.46 17.80 13.81
CA ARG A 81 -8.98 17.94 15.18
C ARG A 81 -7.89 17.72 16.23
N GLY A 82 -7.09 16.67 16.09
CA GLY A 82 -5.96 16.40 16.99
C GLY A 82 -4.91 17.52 16.99
N ALA A 83 -4.70 18.20 15.85
CA ALA A 83 -3.81 19.34 15.77
C ALA A 83 -4.34 20.61 16.46
N GLN A 84 -5.67 20.76 16.59
CA GLN A 84 -6.32 21.88 17.28
C GLN A 84 -6.38 21.67 18.79
N GLU A 85 -6.63 20.46 19.26
CA GLU A 85 -6.66 20.13 20.70
C GLU A 85 -5.26 20.20 21.33
N GLY A 86 -4.20 19.88 20.59
CA GLY A 86 -2.81 20.03 21.04
C GLY A 86 -2.31 21.47 21.18
N ASP A 87 -3.04 22.47 20.69
CA ASP A 87 -2.70 23.91 20.78
C ASP A 87 -3.49 24.63 21.89
N GLY A 88 -4.46 23.96 22.53
CA GLY A 88 -5.36 24.52 23.55
C GLY A 88 -4.96 24.31 25.01
N GLY A 89 -3.87 23.59 25.28
CA GLY A 89 -3.47 23.17 26.62
C GLY A 89 -2.44 24.07 27.31
N CYS A 90 -2.62 25.39 27.34
CA CYS A 90 -1.81 26.31 28.17
C CYS A 90 -2.58 27.60 28.55
N ARG A 91 -3.52 27.48 29.49
CA ARG A 91 -4.10 28.56 30.32
C ARG A 91 -4.57 27.88 31.61
N GLU A 92 -4.27 28.26 32.85
CA GLU A 92 -3.56 29.37 33.49
C GLU A 92 -3.09 28.87 34.87
N GLY A 93 -1.96 29.38 35.35
CA GLY A 93 -1.45 29.14 36.70
C GLY A 93 -0.38 30.16 37.03
N SER A 94 -0.80 31.31 37.54
CA SER A 94 -0.02 32.49 37.94
C SER A 94 1.08 32.20 38.97
N GLY A 95 2.26 32.80 38.80
CA GLY A 95 3.29 32.88 39.86
C GLY A 95 4.67 33.35 39.41
N GLU A 96 4.85 34.68 39.36
CA GLU A 96 6.08 35.46 39.62
C GLU A 96 7.45 35.08 39.00
N GLY A 97 7.86 35.91 38.02
CA GLY A 97 9.10 36.70 38.09
C GLY A 97 10.46 35.99 38.05
N ARG A 98 11.10 35.95 36.86
CA ARG A 98 12.52 36.31 36.67
C ARG A 98 12.88 36.41 35.19
N THR A 99 13.45 37.55 34.83
CA THR A 99 14.02 37.92 33.53
C THR A 99 15.25 37.08 33.18
N ALA A 100 15.22 36.39 32.04
CA ALA A 100 16.39 35.89 31.33
C ALA A 100 16.13 35.93 29.82
N ALA A 101 17.17 36.24 29.05
CA ALA A 101 17.17 36.63 27.65
C ALA A 101 16.37 35.69 26.72
N ARG A 102 15.55 36.30 25.85
CA ARG A 102 14.83 35.63 24.75
C ARG A 102 15.80 35.45 23.58
N GLU A 103 16.41 34.28 23.47
CA GLU A 103 16.88 33.77 22.18
C GLU A 103 15.65 33.31 21.38
N GLU A 104 15.47 33.89 20.20
CA GLU A 104 14.47 33.46 19.21
C GLU A 104 14.85 32.08 18.67
N THR A 105 14.47 31.03 19.40
CA THR A 105 14.47 29.66 18.86
C THR A 105 13.19 29.52 18.02
N THR A 106 13.37 29.61 16.71
CA THR A 106 12.35 29.30 15.71
C THR A 106 11.77 27.91 15.95
N ARG A 107 10.53 27.91 16.44
CA ARG A 107 9.47 26.89 16.34
C ARG A 107 9.88 25.61 15.58
N ALA A 108 10.15 24.57 16.36
CA ALA A 108 10.37 23.21 15.90
C ALA A 108 9.28 22.73 14.91
N GLU A 109 9.77 22.12 13.85
CA GLU A 109 9.07 21.51 12.74
C GLU A 109 8.01 20.50 13.23
N LYS A 110 6.73 20.79 13.00
CA LYS A 110 5.68 19.76 13.06
C LYS A 110 5.92 18.79 11.89
N SER A 111 5.82 17.48 12.14
CA SER A 111 6.14 16.44 11.14
C SER A 111 5.36 16.65 9.82
N PRO A 112 6.02 16.57 8.64
CA PRO A 112 5.39 16.76 7.32
C PRO A 112 4.16 15.90 7.06
N LEU A 113 4.06 14.74 7.71
CA LEU A 113 2.95 13.78 7.63
C LEU A 113 1.57 14.38 8.04
N LEU A 114 1.55 15.40 8.90
CA LEU A 114 0.30 16.05 9.34
C LEU A 114 -0.34 16.95 8.27
N ARG A 115 0.46 17.59 7.40
CA ARG A 115 -0.07 18.40 6.27
C ARG A 115 -0.38 17.52 5.05
N ALA A 116 0.46 16.52 4.86
CA ALA A 116 0.45 15.50 3.83
C ALA A 116 -0.88 14.72 3.72
N SER A 117 -1.26 13.96 4.75
CA SER A 117 -2.47 13.13 4.72
C SER A 117 -3.75 13.95 4.60
N ALA A 118 -3.74 15.21 4.99
CA ALA A 118 -4.88 16.12 4.89
C ALA A 118 -5.05 16.78 3.51
N SER A 119 -4.16 16.50 2.56
CA SER A 119 -4.08 17.16 1.24
C SER A 119 -4.24 16.22 0.03
N SER A 120 -4.40 14.91 0.25
CA SER A 120 -4.62 13.98 -0.86
C SER A 120 -6.05 14.11 -1.42
N ASN A 121 -6.18 14.29 -2.74
CA ASN A 121 -7.47 14.29 -3.43
C ASN A 121 -8.13 12.89 -3.53
N ILE A 122 -7.48 11.87 -2.97
CA ILE A 122 -7.97 10.49 -2.97
C ILE A 122 -9.21 10.39 -2.09
N ARG A 123 -10.32 9.95 -2.68
CA ARG A 123 -11.57 9.61 -1.98
C ARG A 123 -11.84 8.13 -2.15
N CYS A 124 -12.02 7.41 -1.04
CA CYS A 124 -12.30 5.97 -1.10
C CYS A 124 -13.36 5.56 -0.08
N TYR A 125 -14.48 5.06 -0.59
CA TYR A 125 -15.62 4.71 0.22
C TYR A 125 -15.54 3.27 0.69
N THR A 126 -15.86 3.04 1.96
CA THR A 126 -15.98 1.71 2.56
C THR A 126 -17.24 1.63 3.41
N PHE A 127 -17.91 0.47 3.42
CA PHE A 127 -18.97 0.24 4.40
C PHE A 127 -18.39 0.15 5.83
N PRO A 128 -19.16 0.49 6.89
CA PRO A 128 -18.70 0.44 8.28
C PRO A 128 -18.24 -0.95 8.70
N ARG A 129 -17.47 -1.06 9.78
CA ARG A 129 -17.05 -2.37 10.31
C ARG A 129 -18.26 -3.28 10.55
N CYS A 130 -18.07 -4.59 10.35
CA CYS A 130 -19.09 -5.64 10.39
C CYS A 130 -20.16 -5.59 9.29
N ASP A 131 -20.19 -4.55 8.45
CA ASP A 131 -21.02 -4.52 7.27
C ASP A 131 -20.33 -5.25 6.09
N ILE A 132 -21.02 -6.23 5.53
CA ILE A 132 -20.56 -7.10 4.42
C ILE A 132 -21.18 -6.71 3.07
N THR A 133 -21.88 -5.58 3.00
CA THR A 133 -22.49 -5.08 1.77
C THR A 133 -21.42 -4.91 0.69
N ARG A 134 -21.77 -5.34 -0.53
CA ARG A 134 -20.90 -5.21 -1.70
C ARG A 134 -21.29 -3.97 -2.49
N PHE A 135 -20.28 -3.24 -2.94
CA PHE A 135 -20.48 -2.23 -3.97
C PHE A 135 -20.97 -2.87 -5.26
N ARG A 136 -21.74 -2.11 -6.02
CA ARG A 136 -22.12 -2.51 -7.37
C ARG A 136 -20.89 -2.48 -8.29
N PRO A 137 -20.92 -3.15 -9.45
CA PRO A 137 -19.91 -2.93 -10.47
C PRO A 137 -19.92 -1.47 -10.93
N ALA A 138 -18.72 -0.93 -11.13
CA ALA A 138 -18.50 0.40 -11.67
C ALA A 138 -19.21 0.60 -13.01
N ARG A 139 -19.69 1.82 -13.27
CA ARG A 139 -20.41 2.18 -14.48
C ARG A 139 -19.73 3.34 -15.20
N PRO A 140 -19.74 3.33 -16.54
CA PRO A 140 -19.21 4.44 -17.31
C PRO A 140 -20.12 5.66 -17.19
N ASP A 141 -19.51 6.84 -17.11
CA ASP A 141 -20.17 8.13 -17.21
C ASP A 141 -20.45 8.53 -18.67
N VAL A 142 -20.87 9.79 -18.88
CA VAL A 142 -21.15 10.33 -20.21
C VAL A 142 -19.90 10.36 -21.11
N LEU A 143 -18.70 10.45 -20.52
CA LEU A 143 -17.42 10.43 -21.21
C LEU A 143 -16.87 9.01 -21.41
N GLY A 144 -17.59 7.99 -20.92
CA GLY A 144 -17.18 6.59 -20.97
C GLY A 144 -16.17 6.18 -19.90
N LEU A 145 -15.91 7.05 -18.91
CA LEU A 145 -15.00 6.77 -17.80
C LEU A 145 -15.75 6.11 -16.65
N LEU A 146 -15.16 5.08 -16.06
CA LEU A 146 -15.75 4.38 -14.92
C LEU A 146 -15.75 5.25 -13.65
N ASP A 147 -16.85 5.22 -12.92
CA ASP A 147 -17.14 6.05 -11.74
C ASP A 147 -16.26 5.78 -10.50
N TYR A 148 -15.95 4.52 -10.22
CA TYR A 148 -15.02 4.14 -9.15
C TYR A 148 -14.31 2.81 -9.45
N TYR A 149 -13.14 2.62 -8.86
CA TYR A 149 -12.38 1.37 -8.95
C TYR A 149 -12.55 0.56 -7.66
N LEU A 150 -13.00 -0.69 -7.80
CA LEU A 150 -13.10 -1.61 -6.68
C LEU A 150 -11.76 -2.29 -6.41
N LEU A 151 -11.27 -2.15 -5.19
CA LEU A 151 -10.02 -2.73 -4.73
C LEU A 151 -10.09 -3.10 -3.25
N ASP A 152 -9.10 -3.85 -2.76
CA ASP A 152 -8.87 -3.93 -1.31
C ASP A 152 -8.45 -2.55 -0.81
N ALA A 153 -9.26 -1.92 0.06
CA ALA A 153 -9.03 -0.57 0.55
C ALA A 153 -7.66 -0.40 1.23
N ALA A 154 -7.11 -1.48 1.82
CA ALA A 154 -5.78 -1.44 2.43
C ALA A 154 -4.68 -1.17 1.38
N SER A 155 -4.91 -1.49 0.10
CA SER A 155 -3.98 -1.19 -1.00
C SER A 155 -3.77 0.31 -1.26
N LEU A 156 -4.61 1.18 -0.69
CA LEU A 156 -4.42 2.63 -0.75
C LEU A 156 -3.45 3.15 0.31
N LEU A 157 -3.26 2.43 1.42
CA LEU A 157 -2.40 2.89 2.51
C LEU A 157 -0.94 3.13 2.09
N PRO A 158 -0.30 2.28 1.26
CA PRO A 158 1.04 2.58 0.75
C PRO A 158 1.09 3.86 -0.09
N VAL A 159 0.05 4.12 -0.89
CA VAL A 159 -0.06 5.32 -1.74
C VAL A 159 -0.25 6.57 -0.89
N LEU A 160 -1.11 6.50 0.13
CA LEU A 160 -1.33 7.59 1.09
C LEU A 160 -0.08 7.88 1.92
N ALA A 161 0.65 6.83 2.34
CA ALA A 161 1.89 6.97 3.09
C ALA A 161 3.03 7.58 2.25
N LEU A 162 3.07 7.30 0.93
CA LEU A 162 4.05 7.87 0.01
C LEU A 162 3.90 9.39 -0.12
N ASN A 163 2.68 9.91 0.10
CA ASN A 163 2.39 11.33 0.20
C ASN A 163 2.96 12.13 -0.99
N VAL A 164 2.46 11.86 -2.19
CA VAL A 164 2.86 12.56 -3.40
C VAL A 164 2.52 14.05 -3.29
N GLN A 165 3.47 14.90 -3.65
CA GLN A 165 3.33 16.35 -3.70
C GLN A 165 3.19 16.84 -5.14
N PRO A 166 2.68 18.08 -5.35
CA PRO A 166 2.69 18.71 -6.67
C PRO A 166 4.06 18.66 -7.34
N ASP A 167 4.04 18.33 -8.63
CA ASP A 167 5.22 18.24 -9.52
C ASP A 167 6.21 17.11 -9.19
N ASP A 168 5.87 16.21 -8.26
CA ASP A 168 6.71 15.04 -7.98
C ASP A 168 6.81 14.12 -9.21
N PHE A 169 8.03 13.63 -9.44
CA PHE A 169 8.28 12.55 -10.39
C PHE A 169 8.15 11.25 -9.62
N VAL A 170 7.16 10.44 -10.01
CA VAL A 170 6.74 9.25 -9.30
C VAL A 170 7.07 8.00 -10.11
N LEU A 171 7.59 6.97 -9.45
CA LEU A 171 7.80 5.65 -10.03
C LEU A 171 6.95 4.62 -9.29
N ASP A 172 6.13 3.88 -10.02
CA ASP A 172 5.51 2.63 -9.59
C ASP A 172 6.27 1.47 -10.23
N LEU A 173 7.18 0.85 -9.47
CA LEU A 173 8.17 -0.08 -10.02
C LEU A 173 7.60 -1.45 -10.41
N CYS A 174 6.47 -1.82 -9.81
CA CYS A 174 5.77 -3.10 -9.97
C CYS A 174 4.26 -2.85 -10.11
N ALA A 175 3.91 -2.08 -11.12
CA ALA A 175 2.65 -1.36 -11.24
C ALA A 175 1.43 -2.24 -11.57
N ALA A 176 1.61 -3.32 -12.34
CA ALA A 176 0.47 -4.04 -12.88
C ALA A 176 -0.18 -4.92 -11.78
N PRO A 177 -1.52 -5.06 -11.74
CA PRO A 177 -2.47 -4.72 -12.79
C PRO A 177 -2.86 -3.24 -12.87
N GLY A 178 -2.43 -2.36 -11.95
CA GLY A 178 -2.60 -0.90 -12.07
C GLY A 178 -3.47 -0.22 -11.02
N GLY A 179 -3.94 -0.93 -9.98
CA GLY A 179 -4.81 -0.32 -8.95
C GLY A 179 -4.11 0.77 -8.14
N LYS A 180 -2.85 0.55 -7.74
CA LYS A 180 -2.04 1.57 -7.04
C LYS A 180 -1.58 2.69 -7.97
N THR A 181 -1.24 2.36 -9.22
CA THR A 181 -0.96 3.35 -10.27
C THR A 181 -2.16 4.28 -10.50
N LEU A 182 -3.36 3.72 -10.58
CA LEU A 182 -4.58 4.51 -10.67
C LEU A 182 -4.74 5.40 -9.43
N ALA A 183 -4.56 4.86 -8.23
CA ALA A 183 -4.63 5.65 -7.00
C ALA A 183 -3.58 6.80 -6.95
N LEU A 184 -2.36 6.58 -7.45
CA LEU A 184 -1.35 7.62 -7.61
C LEU A 184 -1.85 8.74 -8.55
N LEU A 185 -2.49 8.39 -9.67
CA LEU A 185 -3.09 9.38 -10.57
C LEU A 185 -4.27 10.12 -9.94
N GLN A 186 -5.07 9.45 -9.11
CA GLN A 186 -6.18 10.07 -8.37
C GLN A 186 -5.70 11.09 -7.32
N THR A 187 -4.40 11.17 -7.01
CA THR A 187 -3.86 12.29 -6.23
C THR A 187 -4.01 13.62 -6.97
N GLY A 188 -4.03 13.60 -8.31
CA GLY A 188 -4.16 14.77 -9.17
C GLY A 188 -2.93 15.70 -9.18
N VAL A 189 -1.83 15.31 -8.54
CA VAL A 189 -0.66 16.18 -8.31
C VAL A 189 0.66 15.62 -8.87
N CYS A 190 0.65 14.42 -9.45
CA CYS A 190 1.84 13.86 -10.09
C CYS A 190 2.28 14.72 -11.28
N GLY A 191 3.52 15.22 -11.26
CA GLY A 191 4.11 15.90 -12.42
C GLY A 191 4.44 14.92 -13.55
N TYR A 192 4.94 13.74 -13.17
CA TYR A 192 5.22 12.62 -14.07
C TYR A 192 5.05 11.29 -13.34
N LEU A 193 4.48 10.28 -14.00
CA LEU A 193 4.34 8.93 -13.44
C LEU A 193 4.92 7.88 -14.38
N ALA A 194 5.98 7.20 -13.93
CA ALA A 194 6.49 6.00 -14.57
C ALA A 194 5.85 4.76 -13.93
N ALA A 195 5.17 3.94 -14.72
CA ALA A 195 4.52 2.70 -14.29
C ALA A 195 5.16 1.50 -14.99
N ASN A 196 5.92 0.70 -14.24
CA ASN A 196 6.67 -0.43 -14.78
C ASN A 196 6.13 -1.77 -14.24
N ASP A 197 6.02 -2.79 -15.09
CA ASP A 197 5.85 -4.18 -14.64
C ASP A 197 6.50 -5.14 -15.63
N ILE A 198 7.30 -6.09 -15.11
CA ILE A 198 8.03 -7.06 -15.95
C ILE A 198 7.11 -7.90 -16.87
N SER A 199 5.84 -8.07 -16.49
CA SER A 199 4.88 -8.84 -17.25
C SER A 199 4.17 -7.99 -18.29
N VAL A 200 4.49 -8.21 -19.56
CA VAL A 200 3.78 -7.59 -20.70
C VAL A 200 2.27 -7.87 -20.66
N SER A 201 1.85 -9.07 -20.25
CA SER A 201 0.43 -9.42 -20.18
C SER A 201 -0.31 -8.68 -19.06
N ARG A 202 0.32 -8.48 -17.90
CA ARG A 202 -0.26 -7.66 -16.82
C ARG A 202 -0.23 -6.18 -17.18
N THR A 203 0.81 -5.71 -17.84
CA THR A 203 0.92 -4.33 -18.33
C THR A 203 -0.19 -3.98 -19.33
N LYS A 204 -0.64 -4.94 -20.16
CA LYS A 204 -1.86 -4.75 -20.98
C LYS A 204 -3.12 -4.50 -20.14
N ARG A 205 -3.26 -5.15 -18.99
CA ARG A 205 -4.38 -4.89 -18.05
C ARG A 205 -4.27 -3.50 -17.44
N LEU A 206 -3.05 -3.06 -17.11
CA LEU A 206 -2.81 -1.68 -16.64
C LEU A 206 -3.25 -0.65 -17.69
N HIS A 207 -2.89 -0.85 -18.97
CA HIS A 207 -3.36 0.01 -20.06
C HIS A 207 -4.90 0.02 -20.17
N GLN A 208 -5.57 -1.13 -19.97
CA GLN A 208 -7.03 -1.19 -19.97
C GLN A 208 -7.64 -0.41 -18.81
N ILE A 209 -7.06 -0.49 -17.61
CA ILE A 209 -7.47 0.33 -16.47
C ILE A 209 -7.27 1.82 -16.80
N LEU A 210 -6.09 2.22 -17.26
CA LEU A 210 -5.85 3.62 -17.63
C LEU A 210 -6.84 4.11 -18.70
N HIS A 211 -7.15 3.30 -19.70
CA HIS A 211 -8.14 3.65 -20.72
C HIS A 211 -9.58 3.76 -20.17
N SER A 212 -9.92 2.99 -19.14
CA SER A 212 -11.28 2.94 -18.59
C SER A 212 -11.52 4.02 -17.52
N TYR A 213 -10.46 4.53 -16.89
CA TYR A 213 -10.59 5.46 -15.76
C TYR A 213 -9.96 6.83 -16.03
N VAL A 214 -9.00 6.95 -16.94
CA VAL A 214 -8.19 8.17 -17.09
C VAL A 214 -8.43 8.83 -18.45
N PRO A 215 -8.73 10.15 -18.49
CA PRO A 215 -8.84 10.92 -19.72
C PRO A 215 -7.59 10.83 -20.60
N LYS A 216 -7.71 11.14 -21.89
CA LYS A 216 -6.58 11.01 -22.82
C LYS A 216 -5.42 11.95 -22.46
N GLU A 217 -5.74 13.17 -22.05
CA GLU A 217 -4.80 14.24 -21.71
C GLU A 217 -3.94 13.84 -20.52
N MET A 218 -4.57 13.27 -19.49
CA MET A 218 -3.87 12.79 -18.29
C MET A 218 -3.09 11.49 -18.53
N ARG A 219 -3.40 10.71 -19.58
CA ARG A 219 -2.62 9.52 -19.91
C ARG A 219 -1.25 9.86 -20.52
N GLU A 220 -1.10 11.05 -21.10
CA GLU A 220 0.17 11.48 -21.70
C GLU A 220 1.24 11.81 -20.65
N THR A 221 0.85 12.04 -19.39
CA THR A 221 1.78 12.23 -18.26
C THR A 221 2.27 10.92 -17.66
N VAL A 222 1.79 9.77 -18.17
CA VAL A 222 2.10 8.43 -17.68
C VAL A 222 2.91 7.66 -18.71
N SER A 223 4.11 7.23 -18.34
CA SER A 223 4.87 6.27 -19.13
C SER A 223 4.63 4.86 -18.59
N VAL A 224 4.32 3.93 -19.49
CA VAL A 224 4.12 2.52 -19.11
C VAL A 224 5.17 1.65 -19.79
N THR A 225 5.95 0.93 -19.00
CA THR A 225 7.07 0.08 -19.47
C THR A 225 6.96 -1.35 -18.97
N SER A 226 7.68 -2.25 -19.62
CA SER A 226 7.79 -3.65 -19.19
C SER A 226 9.25 -4.11 -19.09
N TYR A 227 10.03 -3.38 -18.30
CA TYR A 227 11.42 -3.72 -17.99
C TYR A 227 11.52 -4.53 -16.68
N ASP A 228 12.66 -5.19 -16.48
CA ASP A 228 12.99 -5.77 -15.19
C ASP A 228 13.26 -4.63 -14.19
N GLY A 229 12.41 -4.52 -13.16
CA GLY A 229 12.51 -3.45 -12.18
C GLY A 229 13.83 -3.45 -11.40
N ARG A 230 14.60 -4.55 -11.42
CA ARG A 230 15.91 -4.65 -10.77
C ARG A 230 16.97 -3.76 -11.42
N ASP A 231 16.78 -3.42 -12.69
CA ASP A 231 17.75 -2.64 -13.47
C ASP A 231 17.49 -1.12 -13.37
N TRP A 232 16.42 -0.69 -12.69
CA TRP A 232 15.98 0.71 -12.69
C TRP A 232 17.01 1.70 -12.12
N GLY A 233 17.79 1.25 -11.13
CA GLY A 233 18.87 2.07 -10.56
C GLY A 233 19.96 2.42 -11.58
N GLN A 234 20.12 1.62 -12.64
CA GLN A 234 21.07 1.88 -13.74
C GLN A 234 20.42 2.66 -14.88
N LEU A 235 19.13 2.42 -15.14
CA LEU A 235 18.37 3.10 -16.19
C LEU A 235 18.14 4.58 -15.86
N GLU A 236 17.60 4.86 -14.67
CA GLU A 236 17.15 6.19 -14.25
C GLU A 236 17.48 6.46 -12.77
N GLY A 237 18.72 6.18 -12.38
CA GLY A 237 19.22 6.40 -11.01
C GLY A 237 19.08 7.85 -10.53
N GLY A 238 18.60 8.04 -9.29
CA GLY A 238 18.51 9.37 -8.65
C GLY A 238 17.50 10.35 -9.26
N THR A 239 16.50 9.86 -9.99
CA THR A 239 15.56 10.67 -10.77
C THR A 239 14.26 10.98 -10.02
N PHE A 240 13.73 9.99 -9.30
CA PHE A 240 12.37 10.05 -8.78
C PHE A 240 12.30 10.69 -7.40
N HIS A 241 11.27 11.49 -7.18
CA HIS A 241 10.96 12.10 -5.90
C HIS A 241 10.32 11.07 -4.96
N LYS A 242 9.45 10.24 -5.54
CA LYS A 242 8.63 9.25 -4.85
C LYS A 242 8.70 7.93 -5.59
N VAL A 243 8.96 6.84 -4.88
CA VAL A 243 8.98 5.51 -5.47
C VAL A 243 8.10 4.56 -4.68
N LEU A 244 7.15 3.93 -5.36
CA LEU A 244 6.35 2.83 -4.85
C LEU A 244 6.95 1.50 -5.31
N VAL A 245 7.27 0.63 -4.36
CA VAL A 245 7.83 -0.70 -4.59
C VAL A 245 6.85 -1.75 -4.06
N ASP A 246 5.76 -1.97 -4.81
CA ASP A 246 4.75 -2.99 -4.50
C ASP A 246 5.16 -4.36 -5.07
N VAL A 247 5.98 -5.09 -4.33
CA VAL A 247 6.72 -6.23 -4.87
C VAL A 247 5.84 -7.47 -5.11
N PRO A 248 6.21 -8.34 -6.08
CA PRO A 248 5.67 -9.69 -6.14
C PRO A 248 5.98 -10.44 -4.84
N CYS A 249 4.96 -11.08 -4.27
CA CYS A 249 5.04 -11.79 -3.01
C CYS A 249 4.21 -13.07 -3.05
N THR A 250 4.10 -13.77 -1.91
CA THR A 250 3.26 -14.96 -1.79
C THR A 250 1.76 -14.68 -1.94
N THR A 251 1.33 -13.41 -1.93
CA THR A 251 -0.06 -12.97 -2.14
C THR A 251 -1.06 -13.80 -1.33
N ASP A 252 -0.94 -13.74 -0.01
CA ASP A 252 -1.41 -14.83 0.87
C ASP A 252 -2.90 -15.15 0.72
N ARG A 253 -3.75 -14.11 0.62
CA ARG A 253 -5.19 -14.28 0.38
C ARG A 253 -5.47 -14.95 -0.96
N HIS A 254 -4.84 -14.50 -2.04
CA HIS A 254 -5.00 -15.11 -3.35
C HIS A 254 -4.51 -16.55 -3.34
N SER A 255 -3.39 -16.85 -2.68
CA SER A 255 -2.81 -18.19 -2.59
C SER A 255 -3.66 -19.22 -1.83
N VAL A 256 -4.58 -18.81 -0.96
CA VAL A 256 -5.52 -19.76 -0.31
C VAL A 256 -6.85 -19.89 -1.05
N MET A 257 -7.16 -18.97 -1.95
CA MET A 257 -8.44 -18.93 -2.68
C MET A 257 -8.32 -19.42 -4.14
N GLU A 258 -7.17 -19.21 -4.79
CA GLU A 258 -6.96 -19.51 -6.21
C GLU A 258 -5.98 -20.68 -6.39
N GLU A 259 -6.34 -21.64 -7.23
CA GLU A 259 -5.49 -22.80 -7.53
C GLU A 259 -4.65 -22.58 -8.79
N ASP A 260 -5.18 -21.81 -9.75
CA ASP A 260 -4.51 -21.54 -11.02
C ASP A 260 -3.30 -20.63 -10.83
N ASN A 261 -2.16 -21.03 -11.40
CA ASN A 261 -0.87 -20.33 -11.26
C ASN A 261 -0.48 -20.03 -9.80
N ASN A 262 -0.90 -20.83 -8.83
CA ASN A 262 -0.60 -20.60 -7.43
C ASN A 262 0.91 -20.77 -7.12
N ILE A 263 1.49 -19.84 -6.36
CA ILE A 263 2.93 -19.83 -5.99
C ILE A 263 3.31 -20.99 -5.05
N PHE A 264 2.34 -21.58 -4.35
CA PHE A 264 2.51 -22.77 -3.51
C PHE A 264 2.46 -24.08 -4.29
N HIS A 265 2.22 -24.03 -5.60
CA HIS A 265 2.29 -25.19 -6.45
C HIS A 265 3.71 -25.79 -6.42
N LYS A 266 3.82 -27.13 -6.31
CA LYS A 266 5.11 -27.83 -6.10
C LYS A 266 6.21 -27.44 -7.12
N ARG A 267 5.82 -27.19 -8.37
CA ARG A 267 6.74 -26.77 -9.45
C ARG A 267 7.35 -25.38 -9.22
N ARG A 268 6.72 -24.51 -8.43
CA ARG A 268 7.16 -23.13 -8.16
C ARG A 268 7.87 -22.99 -6.81
N THR A 269 8.23 -24.09 -6.14
CA THR A 269 8.88 -24.07 -4.82
C THR A 269 10.17 -23.24 -4.80
N LYS A 270 11.04 -23.39 -5.81
CA LYS A 270 12.29 -22.61 -5.92
C LYS A 270 12.01 -21.12 -6.09
N GLU A 271 11.06 -20.78 -6.97
CA GLU A 271 10.62 -19.41 -7.19
C GLU A 271 10.10 -18.78 -5.88
N ARG A 272 9.21 -19.48 -5.17
CA ARG A 272 8.68 -19.05 -3.88
C ARG A 272 9.77 -18.79 -2.85
N GLN A 273 10.78 -19.66 -2.77
CA GLN A 273 11.90 -19.51 -1.83
C GLN A 273 12.80 -18.32 -2.17
N MET A 274 12.87 -17.92 -3.44
CA MET A 274 13.67 -16.78 -3.91
C MET A 274 12.94 -15.45 -3.81
N LEU A 275 11.65 -15.42 -3.43
CA LEU A 275 10.87 -14.19 -3.34
C LEU A 275 11.54 -13.12 -2.46
N PRO A 276 11.97 -13.39 -1.21
CA PRO A 276 12.64 -12.37 -0.39
C PRO A 276 13.87 -11.75 -1.07
N MET A 277 14.64 -12.55 -1.81
CA MET A 277 15.81 -12.06 -2.54
C MET A 277 15.42 -11.17 -3.72
N LEU A 278 14.38 -11.55 -4.47
CA LEU A 278 13.83 -10.71 -5.54
C LEU A 278 13.29 -9.39 -5.00
N GLN A 279 12.56 -9.44 -3.88
CA GLN A 279 11.99 -8.27 -3.22
C GLN A 279 13.08 -7.31 -2.73
N LEU A 280 14.15 -7.84 -2.15
CA LEU A 280 15.34 -7.08 -1.78
C LEU A 280 15.98 -6.38 -2.99
N GLN A 281 16.15 -7.09 -4.10
CA GLN A 281 16.71 -6.51 -5.33
C GLN A 281 15.84 -5.38 -5.88
N LEU A 282 14.51 -5.56 -5.90
CA LEU A 282 13.56 -4.54 -6.34
C LEU A 282 13.55 -3.32 -5.41
N LEU A 283 13.58 -3.53 -4.09
CA LEU A 283 13.66 -2.44 -3.13
C LEU A 283 14.96 -1.65 -3.28
N MET A 284 16.09 -2.32 -3.44
CA MET A 284 17.37 -1.66 -3.70
C MET A 284 17.35 -0.85 -5.00
N ALA A 285 16.76 -1.40 -6.07
CA ALA A 285 16.60 -0.66 -7.32
C ALA A 285 15.71 0.59 -7.15
N GLY A 286 14.62 0.48 -6.39
CA GLY A 286 13.77 1.62 -6.04
C GLY A 286 14.50 2.69 -5.24
N ILE A 287 15.29 2.29 -4.23
CA ILE A 287 16.14 3.21 -3.45
C ILE A 287 17.15 3.93 -4.36
N LEU A 288 17.81 3.21 -5.26
CA LEU A 288 18.79 3.79 -6.18
C LEU A 288 18.16 4.73 -7.22
N ALA A 289 16.95 4.43 -7.68
CA ALA A 289 16.16 5.27 -8.57
C ALA A 289 15.65 6.56 -7.90
N THR A 290 15.54 6.56 -6.56
CA THR A 290 15.06 7.70 -5.77
C THR A 290 16.16 8.76 -5.64
N LYS A 291 15.85 10.04 -5.81
CA LYS A 291 16.82 11.12 -5.59
C LYS A 291 17.20 11.26 -4.11
N PRO A 292 18.36 11.86 -3.78
CA PRO A 292 18.64 12.29 -2.39
C PRO A 292 17.53 13.23 -1.88
N GLY A 293 17.08 13.00 -0.65
CA GLY A 293 15.90 13.62 -0.05
C GLY A 293 14.55 13.07 -0.51
N GLY A 294 14.52 12.13 -1.46
CA GLY A 294 13.31 11.46 -1.93
C GLY A 294 12.83 10.35 -1.00
N GLU A 295 11.63 9.85 -1.25
CA GLU A 295 10.96 8.87 -0.41
C GLU A 295 10.56 7.61 -1.20
N VAL A 296 10.63 6.48 -0.52
CA VAL A 296 10.26 5.15 -1.02
C VAL A 296 9.20 4.56 -0.11
N VAL A 297 8.15 3.97 -0.67
CA VAL A 297 7.27 3.07 0.07
C VAL A 297 7.38 1.68 -0.50
N TYR A 298 7.85 0.75 0.33
CA TYR A 298 7.82 -0.68 0.06
C TYR A 298 6.49 -1.26 0.54
N SER A 299 5.84 -2.12 -0.25
CA SER A 299 4.63 -2.83 0.19
C SER A 299 4.56 -4.27 -0.29
N THR A 300 3.85 -5.10 0.48
CA THR A 300 3.49 -6.48 0.10
C THR A 300 2.06 -6.80 0.54
N CYS A 301 1.45 -7.81 -0.07
CA CYS A 301 0.22 -8.43 0.43
C CYS A 301 0.47 -9.78 1.10
N SER A 302 1.56 -9.87 1.89
CA SER A 302 1.92 -11.04 2.71
C SER A 302 2.03 -10.69 4.20
N LEU A 303 1.69 -11.65 5.05
CA LEU A 303 1.90 -11.62 6.50
C LEU A 303 3.31 -12.07 6.90
N SER A 304 4.16 -12.49 5.94
CA SER A 304 5.46 -13.08 6.22
C SER A 304 6.51 -12.04 6.61
N PRO A 305 7.10 -12.11 7.82
CA PRO A 305 8.21 -11.22 8.19
C PRO A 305 9.41 -11.35 7.25
N LEU A 306 9.63 -12.53 6.66
CA LEU A 306 10.71 -12.81 5.69
C LEU A 306 10.55 -11.99 4.39
N GLN A 307 9.33 -11.59 4.06
CA GLN A 307 9.03 -10.74 2.90
C GLN A 307 8.78 -9.29 3.31
N ASN A 308 8.75 -8.98 4.61
CA ASN A 308 8.40 -7.68 5.15
C ASN A 308 9.62 -7.07 5.84
N GLU A 309 9.66 -7.08 7.18
CA GLU A 309 10.70 -6.40 7.95
C GLU A 309 12.12 -6.87 7.59
N PHE A 310 12.33 -8.16 7.33
CA PHE A 310 13.66 -8.66 6.98
C PHE A 310 14.18 -8.14 5.63
N VAL A 311 13.28 -7.86 4.68
CA VAL A 311 13.65 -7.24 3.40
C VAL A 311 14.09 -5.79 3.64
N ILE A 312 13.35 -5.05 4.49
CA ILE A 312 13.69 -3.68 4.86
C ILE A 312 15.04 -3.61 5.58
N GLU A 313 15.24 -4.42 6.64
CA GLU A 313 16.48 -4.47 7.42
C GLU A 313 17.68 -4.71 6.50
N ARG A 314 17.56 -5.69 5.61
CA ARG A 314 18.65 -6.03 4.70
C ARG A 314 18.90 -4.97 3.63
N ALA A 315 17.86 -4.31 3.12
CA ALA A 315 18.00 -3.24 2.14
C ALA A 315 18.73 -2.03 2.74
N VAL A 316 18.38 -1.63 3.97
CA VAL A 316 19.06 -0.54 4.68
C VAL A 316 20.55 -0.87 4.88
N GLU A 317 20.86 -2.07 5.36
CA GLU A 317 22.25 -2.51 5.54
C GLU A 317 23.06 -2.48 4.23
N ILE A 318 22.47 -2.95 3.12
CA ILE A 318 23.13 -2.93 1.81
C ILE A 318 23.31 -1.50 1.29
N ALA A 319 22.29 -0.65 1.43
CA ALA A 319 22.36 0.74 1.00
C ALA A 319 23.52 1.49 1.70
N GLU A 320 23.67 1.28 3.01
CA GLU A 320 24.74 1.91 3.79
C GLU A 320 26.11 1.32 3.46
N THR A 321 26.24 -0.02 3.49
CA THR A 321 27.56 -0.68 3.39
C THR A 321 28.12 -0.76 1.97
N GLN A 322 27.27 -0.89 0.95
CA GLN A 322 27.72 -1.09 -0.44
C GLN A 322 27.60 0.16 -1.30
N PHE A 323 26.62 1.03 -1.01
CA PHE A 323 26.34 2.22 -1.81
C PHE A 323 26.60 3.54 -1.08
N ASN A 324 26.94 3.50 0.22
CA ASN A 324 27.15 4.67 1.07
C ASN A 324 25.94 5.64 1.03
N ILE A 325 24.73 5.06 0.99
CA ILE A 325 23.46 5.78 1.01
C ILE A 325 22.86 5.60 2.41
N SER A 326 22.59 6.71 3.10
CA SER A 326 21.90 6.68 4.39
C SER A 326 20.39 6.59 4.16
N ILE A 327 19.74 5.64 4.83
CA ILE A 327 18.29 5.43 4.75
C ILE A 327 17.68 5.68 6.12
N HIS A 328 16.71 6.59 6.16
CA HIS A 328 15.90 6.84 7.34
C HIS A 328 14.55 6.15 7.20
N ILE A 329 14.22 5.21 8.09
CA ILE A 329 12.89 4.61 8.15
C ILE A 329 11.95 5.56 8.88
N GLU A 330 10.85 5.96 8.22
CA GLU A 330 9.87 6.86 8.83
C GLU A 330 8.92 6.12 9.77
N ASP A 331 8.64 6.73 10.92
CA ASP A 331 7.65 6.24 11.88
C ASP A 331 6.23 6.52 11.38
N LEU A 332 5.49 5.44 11.14
CA LEU A 332 4.11 5.47 10.67
C LEU A 332 3.10 5.23 11.80
N SER A 333 3.52 5.26 13.06
CA SER A 333 2.64 5.04 14.22
C SER A 333 1.44 5.99 14.25
N HIS A 334 1.67 7.28 13.96
CA HIS A 334 0.58 8.26 13.87
C HIS A 334 -0.34 7.98 12.68
N PHE A 335 0.22 7.63 11.52
CA PHE A 335 -0.54 7.23 10.34
C PHE A 335 -1.45 6.04 10.65
N ARG A 336 -0.94 5.00 11.32
CA ARG A 336 -1.74 3.88 11.81
C ARG A 336 -2.91 4.34 12.66
N THR A 337 -2.68 5.23 13.63
CA THR A 337 -3.74 5.74 14.52
C THR A 337 -4.86 6.43 13.75
N LEU A 338 -4.55 7.16 12.67
CA LEU A 338 -5.58 7.81 11.85
C LEU A 338 -6.50 6.81 11.13
N PHE A 339 -5.96 5.65 10.73
CA PHE A 339 -6.64 4.64 9.93
C PHE A 339 -7.12 3.42 10.73
N GLN A 340 -6.85 3.36 12.04
CA GLN A 340 -7.21 2.23 12.89
C GLN A 340 -8.72 2.04 13.07
N ASP A 341 -9.55 3.04 12.78
CA ASP A 341 -11.01 2.91 12.84
C ASP A 341 -11.56 2.15 11.64
N THR A 342 -10.81 2.10 10.53
CA THR A 342 -11.20 1.40 9.30
C THR A 342 -10.50 0.05 9.18
N PHE A 343 -9.21 -0.01 9.52
CA PHE A 343 -8.37 -1.20 9.33
C PHE A 343 -7.92 -1.82 10.66
N SER A 344 -7.69 -3.13 10.67
CA SER A 344 -7.11 -3.82 11.82
C SER A 344 -5.60 -3.96 11.62
N PHE A 345 -4.78 -3.34 12.47
CA PHE A 345 -3.33 -3.36 12.35
C PHE A 345 -2.67 -4.40 13.28
N PHE A 346 -1.52 -4.93 12.86
CA PHE A 346 -0.59 -5.63 13.73
C PHE A 346 0.32 -4.60 14.44
N SER A 347 0.14 -4.48 15.75
CA SER A 347 0.85 -3.52 16.60
C SER A 347 2.34 -3.83 16.78
N ASP A 348 2.75 -5.09 16.59
CA ASP A 348 4.06 -5.58 17.04
C ASP A 348 5.09 -5.62 15.88
N CYS A 349 4.79 -4.96 14.76
CA CYS A 349 5.76 -4.76 13.68
C CYS A 349 6.96 -3.95 14.19
N ARG A 350 8.17 -4.42 13.88
CA ARG A 350 9.41 -3.72 14.24
C ARG A 350 9.66 -2.53 13.32
N LEU A 351 9.34 -2.69 12.04
CA LEU A 351 9.57 -1.70 10.98
C LEU A 351 8.34 -1.69 10.05
N GLY A 352 7.83 -0.50 9.74
CA GLY A 352 6.63 -0.34 8.94
C GLY A 352 5.37 -0.78 9.68
N GLU A 353 4.27 -0.90 8.93
CA GLU A 353 2.94 -1.23 9.45
C GLU A 353 2.34 -2.39 8.65
N LEU A 354 1.52 -3.21 9.32
CA LEU A 354 0.85 -4.36 8.71
C LEU A 354 -0.65 -4.33 9.00
N VAL A 355 -1.46 -4.26 7.95
CA VAL A 355 -2.90 -4.52 8.05
C VAL A 355 -3.13 -6.03 8.09
N LEU A 356 -3.76 -6.49 9.17
CA LEU A 356 -4.20 -7.86 9.36
C LEU A 356 -5.64 -8.05 8.88
N PRO A 357 -5.91 -9.12 8.11
CA PRO A 357 -7.27 -9.57 7.87
C PRO A 357 -8.02 -9.79 9.18
N HIS A 358 -9.24 -9.25 9.26
CA HIS A 358 -10.13 -9.46 10.39
C HIS A 358 -11.57 -9.51 9.92
N LEU A 359 -12.43 -10.37 10.49
CA LEU A 359 -13.80 -10.56 10.00
C LEU A 359 -14.64 -9.27 10.05
N THR A 360 -14.38 -8.39 11.00
CA THR A 360 -15.09 -7.09 11.11
C THR A 360 -14.63 -6.06 10.08
N ALA A 361 -13.44 -6.21 9.51
CA ALA A 361 -12.83 -5.31 8.53
C ALA A 361 -11.88 -6.13 7.65
N ASN A 362 -12.44 -6.95 6.75
CA ASN A 362 -11.69 -8.00 6.05
C ASN A 362 -10.87 -7.48 4.87
N PHE A 363 -10.01 -6.50 5.13
CA PHE A 363 -9.03 -5.92 4.21
C PHE A 363 -7.66 -6.59 4.40
N GLY A 364 -6.73 -6.34 3.47
CA GLY A 364 -5.39 -6.89 3.51
C GLY A 364 -5.33 -8.41 3.29
N PRO A 365 -4.17 -9.06 3.56
CA PRO A 365 -2.98 -8.50 4.20
C PRO A 365 -2.36 -7.35 3.42
N MET A 366 -1.83 -6.34 4.13
CA MET A 366 -1.06 -5.26 3.49
C MET A 366 0.05 -4.79 4.43
N TYR A 367 1.29 -5.14 4.10
CA TYR A 367 2.48 -4.57 4.73
C TYR A 367 2.91 -3.32 3.96
N PHE A 368 3.35 -2.29 4.66
CA PHE A 368 4.02 -1.16 4.04
C PHE A 368 5.03 -0.50 4.99
N CYS A 369 6.14 -0.02 4.41
CA CYS A 369 7.20 0.67 5.13
C CYS A 369 7.67 1.86 4.30
N LYS A 370 7.78 3.03 4.96
CA LYS A 370 8.24 4.26 4.32
C LYS A 370 9.71 4.52 4.68
N LEU A 371 10.51 4.78 3.65
CA LEU A 371 11.94 5.04 3.74
C LEU A 371 12.25 6.39 3.09
N CYS A 372 13.17 7.15 3.66
CA CYS A 372 13.69 8.38 3.07
C CYS A 372 15.18 8.18 2.76
N ARG A 373 15.57 8.46 1.51
CA ARG A 373 16.97 8.46 1.07
C ARG A 373 17.61 9.78 1.48
N ARG A 374 18.49 9.78 2.49
CA ARG A 374 19.12 10.99 3.02
C ARG A 374 20.25 11.53 2.14
#